data_AF-A0A3B9EY19-F1
#
_entry.id   AF-A0A3B9EY19-F1
#
_cell.length_a   1.000
_cell.length_b   1.000
_cell.length_c   1.000
_cell.angle_alpha   90.00
_cell.angle_beta   90.00
_cell.angle_gamma   90.00
#
_symmetry.space_group_name_H-M   'P 1'
#
loop_
_entity.id
_entity.type
_entity.pdbx_description
1 polymer ?
#
loop_
_entity_poly.entity_id
_entity_poly.type
_entity_poly.pdbx_seq_one_letter_code
_entity_poly.pdbx_strand_id
1 'polypeptide(L)'
;MPTGFVKGSVNRYKEVPGAINCERCHGPGELHVKRMMSGQYVDTAIATDYSIVNPKKLPIELQFEVCQRCHLQGNTVLEEGKSFFDFKPGMKLSEVMSVYLPRYSNADDRFIMASHVDRFKQSACFINSKGYNCASCHNPHISVKETNVARFNTQCSSCHNGGELKVCSAPKAKLENKNYNCVECHMPASGPVDIPHVTVHDHYVRKPNAKSTTDTNGISRFLGLVAVNNPKPDLRSKTLAYLQQYERFDPFPYYLDSALYFLRRYDPTYQDIRLWVHYLYLEQDQQGILNLVQKRGVDRVLSSLKKPSYSNEEAWASYRIGEAYNALGKAEQAILFYRRSCELAPYIPDFQNKLGVALMNTDRMVEAANYFKATLRMKPDHREALNNLGYIALLQGDRKGAEAYFKKALASDYNYELAWLNMANLYLQQGNNKELARCLKEVLRINPGNQQAAKLLSTLGEI
;
A
#
# COMPACT_ATOMS: atom_id res chain seq x y z
N MET A 1 7.64 -12.51 -14.58
CA MET A 1 7.48 -11.67 -13.36
C MET A 1 7.82 -10.23 -13.72
N PRO A 2 7.39 -9.17 -13.01
CA PRO A 2 7.90 -7.83 -13.34
C PRO A 2 9.40 -7.82 -13.01
N THR A 3 10.19 -7.99 -14.06
CA THR A 3 11.64 -8.20 -14.07
C THR A 3 12.42 -6.96 -13.63
N GLY A 4 11.72 -5.87 -13.29
CA GLY A 4 12.31 -4.58 -13.00
C GLY A 4 12.29 -4.10 -11.55
N PHE A 5 11.51 -4.65 -10.61
CA PHE A 5 11.42 -4.03 -9.27
C PHE A 5 12.79 -4.01 -8.57
N VAL A 6 13.23 -2.83 -8.15
CA VAL A 6 14.53 -2.63 -7.54
C VAL A 6 14.41 -2.86 -6.03
N LYS A 7 15.08 -3.91 -5.54
CA LYS A 7 15.18 -4.22 -4.11
C LYS A 7 15.73 -3.02 -3.32
N GLY A 8 15.22 -2.77 -2.11
CA GLY A 8 15.62 -1.60 -1.31
C GLY A 8 14.97 -0.29 -1.75
N SER A 9 13.90 -0.35 -2.57
CA SER A 9 13.07 0.79 -2.98
C SER A 9 11.61 0.57 -2.57
N VAL A 10 10.80 1.63 -2.60
CA VAL A 10 9.33 1.53 -2.43
C VAL A 10 8.64 1.35 -3.79
N ASN A 11 9.07 2.10 -4.81
CA ASN A 11 8.38 2.21 -6.09
C ASN A 11 9.34 2.39 -7.28
N ARG A 12 10.54 1.80 -7.22
CA ARG A 12 11.52 1.91 -8.31
C ARG A 12 11.53 0.62 -9.14
N TYR A 13 11.46 0.80 -10.45
CA TYR A 13 11.52 -0.29 -11.42
C TYR A 13 12.57 0.04 -12.49
N LYS A 14 13.37 -0.96 -12.91
CA LYS A 14 14.26 -0.85 -14.09
C LYS A 14 13.44 -0.72 -15.36
N GLU A 15 12.32 -1.43 -15.42
CA GLU A 15 11.31 -1.36 -16.48
C GLU A 15 9.92 -1.57 -15.86
N VAL A 16 8.93 -0.84 -16.37
CA VAL A 16 7.52 -1.04 -16.03
C VAL A 16 6.83 -1.64 -17.26
N PRO A 17 6.33 -2.88 -17.21
CA PRO A 17 5.65 -3.47 -18.35
C PRO A 17 4.37 -2.70 -18.67
N GLY A 18 4.11 -2.42 -19.95
CA GLY A 18 2.95 -1.64 -20.41
C GLY A 18 1.60 -2.36 -20.29
N ALA A 19 1.59 -3.65 -19.99
CA ALA A 19 0.38 -4.45 -19.82
C ALA A 19 0.61 -5.63 -18.86
N ILE A 20 -0.50 -6.26 -18.43
CA ILE A 20 -0.47 -7.56 -17.76
C ILE A 20 -0.02 -8.60 -18.78
N ASN A 21 1.15 -9.21 -18.54
CA ASN A 21 1.68 -10.26 -19.41
C ASN A 21 1.10 -11.64 -19.07
N CYS A 22 1.25 -12.60 -19.99
CA CYS A 22 0.78 -13.98 -19.80
C CYS A 22 1.35 -14.62 -18.53
N GLU A 23 2.57 -14.26 -18.14
CA GLU A 23 3.25 -14.83 -16.98
C GLU A 23 2.58 -14.55 -15.64
N ARG A 24 1.69 -13.55 -15.57
CA ARG A 24 0.91 -13.29 -14.35
C ARG A 24 -0.05 -14.42 -14.02
N CYS A 25 -0.61 -15.06 -15.03
CA CYS A 25 -1.54 -16.19 -14.90
C CYS A 25 -0.88 -17.54 -15.21
N HIS A 26 0.16 -17.54 -16.04
CA HIS A 26 0.80 -18.75 -16.55
C HIS A 26 2.18 -19.05 -15.94
N GLY A 27 2.67 -18.18 -15.05
CA GLY A 27 3.98 -18.33 -14.41
C GLY A 27 5.13 -17.94 -15.34
N PRO A 28 6.39 -18.20 -14.95
CA PRO A 28 7.55 -17.88 -15.78
C PRO A 28 7.44 -18.51 -17.18
N GLY A 29 7.42 -17.69 -18.23
CA GLY A 29 7.16 -18.11 -19.60
C GLY A 29 8.39 -18.07 -20.51
N GLU A 30 9.56 -17.66 -20.00
CA GLU A 30 10.79 -17.51 -20.79
C GLU A 30 11.18 -18.81 -21.52
N LEU A 31 11.06 -19.96 -20.85
CA LEU A 31 11.33 -21.27 -21.46
C LEU A 31 10.36 -21.58 -22.61
N HIS A 32 9.08 -21.27 -22.42
CA HIS A 32 8.06 -21.45 -23.44
C HIS A 32 8.32 -20.55 -24.66
N VAL A 33 8.60 -19.26 -24.44
CA VAL A 33 8.94 -18.32 -25.52
C VAL A 33 10.16 -18.81 -26.30
N LYS A 34 11.24 -19.22 -25.61
CA LYS A 34 12.45 -19.76 -26.26
C LYS A 34 12.15 -20.99 -27.12
N ARG A 35 11.31 -21.90 -26.65
CA ARG A 35 10.91 -23.09 -27.42
C ARG A 35 10.06 -22.76 -28.64
N MET A 36 9.09 -21.86 -28.50
CA MET A 36 8.28 -21.41 -29.64
C MET A 36 9.13 -20.72 -30.70
N MET A 37 10.06 -19.85 -30.28
CA MET A 37 10.98 -19.16 -31.19
C MET A 37 11.97 -20.09 -31.90
N SER A 38 12.30 -21.25 -31.32
CA SER A 38 13.13 -22.27 -31.97
C SER A 38 12.34 -23.26 -32.85
N GLY A 39 11.03 -23.03 -33.03
CA GLY A 39 10.16 -23.90 -33.82
C GLY A 39 9.79 -25.22 -33.13
N GLN A 40 10.03 -25.36 -31.82
CA GLN A 40 9.70 -26.54 -31.04
C GLN A 40 8.28 -26.44 -30.47
N TYR A 41 7.29 -26.75 -31.29
CA TYR A 41 5.88 -26.70 -30.93
C TYR A 41 5.42 -27.97 -30.20
N VAL A 42 4.50 -27.81 -29.26
CA VAL A 42 3.78 -28.92 -28.61
C VAL A 42 2.31 -28.80 -29.00
N ASP A 43 1.76 -29.83 -29.63
CA ASP A 43 0.32 -29.88 -29.88
C ASP A 43 -0.42 -30.12 -28.55
N THR A 44 -1.00 -29.04 -28.03
CA THR A 44 -1.67 -29.04 -26.73
C THR A 44 -3.00 -29.80 -26.72
N ALA A 45 -3.52 -30.20 -27.89
CA ALA A 45 -4.69 -31.07 -28.00
C ALA A 45 -4.38 -32.50 -27.54
N ILE A 46 -3.14 -32.96 -27.74
CA ILE A 46 -2.71 -34.34 -27.46
C ILE A 46 -1.66 -34.44 -26.34
N ALA A 47 -0.89 -33.38 -26.09
CA ALA A 47 0.20 -33.39 -25.12
C ALA A 47 0.15 -32.18 -24.18
N THR A 48 0.82 -32.27 -23.02
CA THR A 48 0.97 -31.14 -22.11
C THR A 48 2.26 -30.39 -22.45
N ASP A 49 2.14 -29.09 -22.72
CA ASP A 49 3.32 -28.21 -22.72
C ASP A 49 3.73 -27.94 -21.26
N TYR A 50 4.86 -28.51 -20.86
CA TYR A 50 5.43 -28.33 -19.52
C TYR A 50 6.31 -27.06 -19.40
N SER A 51 6.51 -26.31 -20.49
CA SER A 51 7.31 -25.08 -20.46
C SER A 51 6.55 -23.86 -19.93
N ILE A 52 5.23 -23.96 -19.79
CA ILE A 52 4.35 -22.92 -19.27
C ILE A 52 3.16 -23.55 -18.53
N VAL A 53 2.67 -22.90 -17.46
CA VAL A 53 1.50 -23.43 -16.75
C VAL A 53 0.25 -23.21 -17.58
N ASN A 54 -0.59 -24.23 -17.74
CA ASN A 54 -1.95 -24.07 -18.24
C ASN A 54 -2.92 -24.09 -17.04
N PRO A 55 -3.51 -22.94 -16.65
CA PRO A 55 -4.42 -22.87 -15.51
C PRO A 55 -5.59 -23.85 -15.59
N LYS A 56 -6.10 -24.18 -16.79
CA LYS A 56 -7.21 -25.12 -16.96
C LYS A 56 -6.89 -26.53 -16.43
N LYS A 57 -5.60 -26.90 -16.34
CA LYS A 57 -5.13 -28.20 -15.83
C LYS A 57 -4.91 -28.20 -14.31
N LEU A 58 -5.02 -27.05 -13.65
CA LEU A 58 -4.91 -26.97 -12.18
C LEU A 58 -6.20 -27.48 -11.51
N PRO A 59 -6.13 -28.01 -10.29
CA PRO A 59 -7.29 -28.17 -9.42
C PRO A 59 -8.09 -26.85 -9.33
N ILE A 60 -9.41 -26.95 -9.23
CA ILE A 60 -10.32 -25.80 -9.35
C ILE A 60 -10.02 -24.73 -8.31
N GLU A 61 -9.65 -25.13 -7.10
CA GLU A 61 -9.25 -24.25 -6.02
C GLU A 61 -8.02 -23.42 -6.41
N LEU A 62 -7.01 -24.05 -7.00
CA LEU A 62 -5.78 -23.39 -7.44
C LEU A 62 -5.98 -22.51 -8.68
N GLN A 63 -6.96 -22.84 -9.54
CA GLN A 63 -7.39 -21.91 -10.60
C GLN A 63 -7.90 -20.61 -10.00
N PHE A 64 -8.67 -20.70 -8.92
CA PHE A 64 -9.23 -19.53 -8.25
C PHE A 64 -8.16 -18.69 -7.55
N GLU A 65 -7.10 -19.30 -7.01
CA GLU A 65 -5.94 -18.60 -6.45
C GLU A 65 -5.23 -17.71 -7.48
N VAL A 66 -5.16 -18.13 -8.75
CA VAL A 66 -4.58 -17.31 -9.83
C VAL A 66 -5.35 -16.00 -10.00
N CYS A 67 -6.69 -16.06 -9.97
CA CYS A 67 -7.54 -14.87 -10.05
C CYS A 67 -7.45 -14.00 -8.79
N GLN A 68 -7.39 -14.63 -7.61
CA GLN A 68 -7.28 -13.94 -6.32
C GLN A 68 -6.05 -13.04 -6.25
N ARG A 69 -4.93 -13.44 -6.85
CA ARG A 69 -3.71 -12.63 -6.87
C ARG A 69 -3.92 -11.17 -7.30
N CYS A 70 -4.86 -10.92 -8.22
CA CYS A 70 -5.15 -9.58 -8.74
C CYS A 70 -6.52 -9.06 -8.32
N HIS A 71 -7.52 -9.93 -8.16
CA HIS A 71 -8.92 -9.56 -7.87
C HIS A 71 -9.33 -9.75 -6.40
N LEU A 72 -8.36 -9.97 -5.51
CA LEU A 72 -8.51 -9.90 -4.07
C LEU A 72 -7.49 -8.88 -3.54
N GLN A 73 -7.83 -7.60 -3.65
CA GLN A 73 -7.12 -6.49 -3.02
C GLN A 73 -7.71 -6.19 -1.65
N GLY A 74 -6.92 -5.56 -0.79
CA GLY A 74 -7.26 -5.26 0.59
C GLY A 74 -5.99 -4.97 1.38
N ASN A 75 -6.05 -5.18 2.69
CA ASN A 75 -4.87 -5.09 3.55
C ASN A 75 -4.05 -6.38 3.44
N THR A 76 -3.08 -6.39 2.53
CA THR A 76 -2.26 -7.57 2.22
C THR A 76 -1.04 -7.65 3.12
N VAL A 77 -0.95 -8.76 3.86
CA VAL A 77 0.19 -9.12 4.70
C VAL A 77 0.99 -10.22 4.02
N LEU A 78 2.27 -9.97 3.76
CA LEU A 78 3.20 -10.98 3.25
C LEU A 78 3.60 -11.95 4.36
N GLU A 79 3.70 -13.22 4.01
CA GLU A 79 4.30 -14.23 4.89
C GLU A 79 5.80 -13.94 5.09
N GLU A 80 6.36 -14.36 6.22
CA GLU A 80 7.75 -14.01 6.60
C GLU A 80 8.75 -14.41 5.49
N GLY A 81 9.57 -13.45 5.07
CA GLY A 81 10.58 -13.64 4.02
C GLY A 81 10.04 -13.78 2.60
N LYS A 82 8.72 -13.65 2.38
CA LYS A 82 8.10 -13.67 1.05
C LYS A 82 7.95 -12.27 0.45
N SER A 83 7.63 -12.24 -0.83
CA SER A 83 7.38 -11.06 -1.65
C SER A 83 6.21 -11.29 -2.61
N PHE A 84 5.67 -10.20 -3.15
CA PHE A 84 4.61 -10.27 -4.18
C PHE A 84 5.02 -11.00 -5.48
N PHE A 85 6.31 -11.33 -5.61
CA PHE A 85 6.88 -12.06 -6.75
C PHE A 85 6.96 -13.57 -6.50
N ASP A 86 6.82 -14.05 -5.27
CA ASP A 86 7.02 -15.47 -4.97
C ASP A 86 5.83 -16.36 -5.34
N PHE A 87 4.66 -15.77 -5.60
CA PHE A 87 3.48 -16.51 -6.05
C PHE A 87 3.67 -17.05 -7.46
N LYS A 88 3.47 -18.36 -7.63
CA LYS A 88 3.42 -19.06 -8.91
C LYS A 88 2.05 -19.75 -9.06
N PRO A 89 1.47 -19.75 -10.27
CA PRO A 89 0.24 -20.51 -10.53
C PRO A 89 0.39 -21.97 -10.10
N GLY A 90 -0.59 -22.48 -9.34
CA GLY A 90 -0.53 -23.78 -8.69
C GLY A 90 -0.16 -23.75 -7.20
N MET A 91 0.23 -22.59 -6.67
CA MET A 91 0.38 -22.38 -5.22
C MET A 91 -0.92 -21.86 -4.60
N LYS A 92 -1.13 -22.11 -3.30
CA LYS A 92 -2.14 -21.35 -2.54
C LYS A 92 -1.62 -19.93 -2.30
N LEU A 93 -2.45 -18.91 -2.51
CA LEU A 93 -2.01 -17.53 -2.32
C LEU A 93 -1.59 -17.26 -0.87
N SER A 94 -2.23 -17.93 0.10
CA SER A 94 -1.89 -17.87 1.53
C SER A 94 -0.49 -18.37 1.89
N GLU A 95 0.22 -19.08 1.00
CA GLU A 95 1.63 -19.46 1.21
C GLU A 95 2.59 -18.29 0.98
N VAL A 96 2.10 -17.20 0.39
CA VAL A 96 2.87 -16.01 0.04
C VAL A 96 2.30 -14.77 0.72
N MET A 97 0.98 -14.63 0.74
CA MET A 97 0.31 -13.47 1.31
C MET A 97 -1.10 -13.78 1.79
N SER A 98 -1.50 -13.16 2.89
CA SER A 98 -2.85 -13.17 3.44
C SER A 98 -3.49 -11.80 3.22
N VAL A 99 -4.69 -11.76 2.62
CA VAL A 99 -5.43 -10.51 2.35
C VAL A 99 -6.54 -10.35 3.37
N TYR A 100 -6.45 -9.29 4.17
CA TYR A 100 -7.41 -8.94 5.20
C TYR A 100 -8.39 -7.88 4.72
N LEU A 101 -9.66 -8.07 5.06
CA LEU A 101 -10.71 -7.08 4.86
C LEU A 101 -11.41 -6.78 6.20
N PRO A 102 -11.77 -5.50 6.45
CA PRO A 102 -12.57 -5.15 7.61
C PRO A 102 -14.00 -5.66 7.46
N ARG A 103 -14.55 -6.20 8.55
CA ARG A 103 -15.96 -6.57 8.64
C ARG A 103 -16.69 -5.62 9.58
N TYR A 104 -17.90 -5.25 9.18
CA TYR A 104 -18.78 -4.39 9.96
C TYR A 104 -20.15 -5.04 10.07
N SER A 105 -20.86 -4.78 11.18
CA SER A 105 -22.27 -5.16 11.30
C SER A 105 -23.13 -4.39 10.29
N ASN A 106 -24.13 -5.05 9.71
CA ASN A 106 -25.10 -4.47 8.77
C ASN A 106 -24.46 -3.80 7.55
N ALA A 107 -23.33 -4.32 7.07
CA ALA A 107 -22.58 -3.73 5.95
C ALA A 107 -22.56 -4.62 4.70
N ASP A 108 -23.54 -5.50 4.53
CA ASP A 108 -23.56 -6.52 3.50
C ASP A 108 -23.57 -5.95 2.07
N ASP A 109 -24.02 -4.72 1.87
CA ASP A 109 -24.02 -4.04 0.57
C ASP A 109 -22.76 -3.18 0.34
N ARG A 110 -21.84 -3.11 1.32
CA ARG A 110 -20.58 -2.37 1.21
C ARG A 110 -19.45 -3.31 0.82
N PHE A 111 -18.70 -2.93 -0.21
CA PHE A 111 -17.54 -3.68 -0.68
C PHE A 111 -16.56 -2.75 -1.40
N ILE A 112 -15.30 -3.19 -1.52
CA ILE A 112 -14.26 -2.47 -2.27
C ILE A 112 -14.14 -3.02 -3.69
N MET A 113 -13.70 -2.19 -4.63
CA MET A 113 -13.72 -2.51 -6.06
C MET A 113 -13.08 -3.85 -6.38
N ALA A 114 -11.88 -4.10 -5.88
CA ALA A 114 -11.13 -5.30 -6.21
C ALA A 114 -11.24 -6.38 -5.12
N SER A 115 -12.42 -6.56 -4.52
CA SER A 115 -12.73 -7.69 -3.64
C SER A 115 -13.78 -8.64 -4.23
N HIS A 116 -13.89 -8.75 -5.55
CA HIS A 116 -14.89 -9.60 -6.22
C HIS A 116 -14.86 -11.05 -5.74
N VAL A 117 -13.66 -11.59 -5.47
CA VAL A 117 -13.50 -12.95 -4.93
C VAL A 117 -14.12 -13.08 -3.54
N ASP A 118 -13.92 -12.09 -2.68
CA ASP A 118 -14.53 -12.06 -1.34
C ASP A 118 -16.06 -12.09 -1.42
N ARG A 119 -16.61 -11.27 -2.30
CA ARG A 119 -18.05 -11.19 -2.56
C ARG A 119 -18.60 -12.50 -3.12
N PHE A 120 -17.87 -13.09 -4.07
CA PHE A 120 -18.27 -14.35 -4.66
C PHE A 120 -18.30 -15.49 -3.64
N LYS A 121 -17.29 -15.57 -2.75
CA LYS A 121 -17.24 -16.57 -1.66
C LYS A 121 -18.40 -16.48 -0.67
N GLN A 122 -19.05 -15.32 -0.53
CA GLN A 122 -20.23 -15.13 0.33
C GLN A 122 -21.53 -15.66 -0.29
N SER A 123 -21.52 -15.92 -1.60
CA SER A 123 -22.71 -16.33 -2.34
C SER A 123 -23.09 -17.78 -2.00
N ALA A 124 -24.37 -18.02 -1.72
CA ALA A 124 -24.89 -19.39 -1.58
C ALA A 124 -24.65 -20.22 -2.84
N CYS A 125 -24.63 -19.56 -4.02
CA CYS A 125 -24.21 -20.17 -5.28
C CYS A 125 -22.81 -20.78 -5.16
N PHE A 126 -21.81 -19.98 -4.78
CA PHE A 126 -20.42 -20.44 -4.65
C PHE A 126 -20.28 -21.56 -3.59
N ILE A 127 -20.86 -21.34 -2.40
CA ILE A 127 -20.76 -22.27 -1.27
C ILE A 127 -21.33 -23.66 -1.63
N ASN A 128 -22.44 -23.70 -2.37
CA ASN A 128 -23.10 -24.95 -2.74
C ASN A 128 -22.58 -25.54 -4.07
N SER A 129 -21.96 -24.73 -4.92
CA SER A 129 -21.37 -25.20 -6.17
C SER A 129 -20.05 -25.93 -5.91
N LYS A 130 -20.01 -27.24 -6.13
CA LYS A 130 -18.76 -28.01 -6.09
C LYS A 130 -17.93 -27.71 -7.34
N GLY A 131 -17.11 -26.66 -7.30
CA GLY A 131 -16.09 -26.41 -8.31
C GLY A 131 -16.37 -25.26 -9.30
N TYR A 132 -17.13 -24.24 -8.91
CA TYR A 132 -17.22 -23.02 -9.71
C TYR A 132 -16.15 -22.01 -9.32
N ASN A 133 -15.68 -21.25 -10.30
CA ASN A 133 -14.72 -20.18 -10.09
C ASN A 133 -14.97 -19.03 -11.09
N CYS A 134 -14.09 -18.03 -11.10
CA CYS A 134 -14.21 -16.88 -12.01
C CYS A 134 -14.28 -17.28 -13.49
N ALA A 135 -13.55 -18.34 -13.89
CA ALA A 135 -13.44 -18.78 -15.28
C ALA A 135 -14.67 -19.56 -15.77
N SER A 136 -15.55 -20.00 -14.87
CA SER A 136 -16.87 -20.54 -15.23
C SER A 136 -17.69 -19.47 -15.96
N CYS A 137 -17.70 -18.24 -15.46
CA CYS A 137 -18.43 -17.12 -16.05
C CYS A 137 -17.59 -16.35 -17.09
N HIS A 138 -16.31 -16.11 -16.81
CA HIS A 138 -15.44 -15.26 -17.63
C HIS A 138 -14.44 -16.05 -18.46
N ASN A 139 -14.09 -15.54 -19.64
CA ASN A 139 -12.88 -15.96 -20.33
C ASN A 139 -11.81 -14.89 -20.10
N PRO A 140 -10.71 -15.17 -19.38
CA PRO A 140 -9.68 -14.17 -19.08
C PRO A 140 -8.95 -13.64 -20.33
N HIS A 141 -9.14 -14.28 -21.50
CA HIS A 141 -8.59 -13.82 -22.78
C HIS A 141 -9.58 -13.00 -23.62
N ILE A 142 -10.82 -12.80 -23.15
CA ILE A 142 -11.86 -12.03 -23.86
C ILE A 142 -12.35 -10.93 -22.93
N SER A 143 -12.48 -9.72 -23.46
CA SER A 143 -13.00 -8.59 -22.68
C SER A 143 -14.43 -8.86 -22.21
N VAL A 144 -14.75 -8.45 -20.98
CA VAL A 144 -16.13 -8.52 -20.47
C VAL A 144 -17.09 -7.63 -21.28
N LYS A 145 -16.59 -6.58 -21.94
CA LYS A 145 -17.38 -5.72 -22.85
C LYS A 145 -17.85 -6.48 -24.10
N GLU A 146 -17.15 -7.56 -24.46
CA GLU A 146 -17.42 -8.40 -25.62
C GLU A 146 -18.06 -9.74 -25.21
N THR A 147 -18.18 -10.00 -23.90
CA THR A 147 -18.72 -11.26 -23.40
C THR A 147 -20.24 -11.26 -23.52
N ASN A 148 -20.79 -12.25 -24.22
CA ASN A 148 -22.23 -12.40 -24.42
C ASN A 148 -22.95 -12.69 -23.08
N VAL A 149 -23.99 -11.90 -22.76
CA VAL A 149 -24.85 -12.06 -21.58
C VAL A 149 -25.46 -13.47 -21.47
N ALA A 150 -25.75 -14.11 -22.60
CA ALA A 150 -26.25 -15.49 -22.64
C ALA A 150 -25.32 -16.46 -21.90
N ARG A 151 -24.00 -16.25 -21.95
CA ARG A 151 -23.01 -17.07 -21.24
C ARG A 151 -23.25 -17.08 -19.73
N PHE A 152 -23.54 -15.92 -19.14
CA PHE A 152 -23.81 -15.81 -17.70
C PHE A 152 -25.13 -16.50 -17.33
N ASN A 153 -26.19 -16.32 -18.12
CA ASN A 153 -27.49 -16.96 -17.86
C ASN A 153 -27.42 -18.49 -18.01
N THR A 154 -26.70 -19.00 -19.02
CA THR A 154 -26.45 -20.44 -19.18
C THR A 154 -25.76 -21.01 -17.94
N GLN A 155 -24.83 -20.25 -17.35
CA GLN A 155 -24.11 -20.68 -16.17
C GLN A 155 -25.01 -20.79 -14.92
N CYS A 156 -25.99 -19.90 -14.76
CA CYS A 156 -27.03 -20.06 -13.73
C CYS A 156 -27.92 -21.26 -14.04
N SER A 157 -28.36 -21.38 -15.29
CA SER A 157 -29.32 -22.38 -15.75
C SER A 157 -28.81 -23.82 -15.60
N SER A 158 -27.49 -24.05 -15.70
CA SER A 158 -26.90 -25.39 -15.55
C SER A 158 -27.12 -26.03 -14.17
N CYS A 159 -27.44 -25.25 -13.15
CA CYS A 159 -27.79 -25.78 -11.82
C CYS A 159 -29.26 -25.53 -11.46
N HIS A 160 -29.87 -24.45 -11.98
CA HIS A 160 -31.24 -24.06 -11.62
C HIS A 160 -32.34 -24.70 -12.49
N ASN A 161 -32.02 -25.30 -13.65
CA ASN A 161 -33.03 -25.90 -14.54
C ASN A 161 -33.41 -27.38 -14.21
N GLY A 162 -32.85 -27.99 -13.15
CA GLY A 162 -32.91 -29.45 -12.94
C GLY A 162 -33.39 -29.99 -11.57
N GLY A 163 -33.72 -29.16 -10.56
CA GLY A 163 -34.09 -29.59 -9.20
C GLY A 163 -35.48 -29.15 -8.71
N GLU A 164 -35.86 -29.37 -7.43
CA GLU A 164 -37.18 -28.99 -6.85
C GLU A 164 -37.51 -27.49 -6.92
N LEU A 165 -36.49 -26.62 -7.02
CA LEU A 165 -36.62 -25.18 -7.28
C LEU A 165 -36.81 -24.89 -8.78
N LYS A 166 -37.91 -25.34 -9.38
CA LYS A 166 -38.08 -25.29 -10.86
C LYS A 166 -38.46 -23.95 -11.46
N VAL A 167 -38.80 -22.92 -10.70
CA VAL A 167 -39.30 -21.67 -11.29
C VAL A 167 -38.75 -20.47 -10.53
N CYS A 168 -38.20 -19.51 -11.28
CA CYS A 168 -37.91 -18.19 -10.74
C CYS A 168 -39.19 -17.64 -10.08
N SER A 169 -39.13 -17.29 -8.79
CA SER A 169 -40.28 -16.77 -8.06
C SER A 169 -40.67 -15.34 -8.44
N ALA A 170 -40.00 -14.74 -9.43
CA ALA A 170 -40.32 -13.42 -9.93
C ALA A 170 -41.58 -13.45 -10.83
N PRO A 171 -42.46 -12.43 -10.77
CA PRO A 171 -43.60 -12.33 -11.66
C PRO A 171 -43.18 -12.30 -13.13
N LYS A 172 -43.96 -12.93 -14.02
CA LYS A 172 -43.68 -13.02 -15.47
C LYS A 172 -43.39 -11.66 -16.10
N ALA A 173 -44.18 -10.63 -15.77
CA ALA A 173 -43.97 -9.26 -16.26
C ALA A 173 -42.59 -8.68 -15.88
N LYS A 174 -42.06 -9.03 -14.70
CA LYS A 174 -40.72 -8.61 -14.27
C LYS A 174 -39.62 -9.35 -15.01
N LEU A 175 -39.84 -10.64 -15.31
CA LEU A 175 -38.91 -11.45 -16.09
C LEU A 175 -38.83 -10.98 -17.54
N GLU A 176 -39.96 -10.68 -18.16
CA GLU A 176 -40.04 -10.16 -19.53
C GLU A 176 -39.36 -8.80 -19.66
N ASN A 177 -39.61 -7.85 -18.73
CA ASN A 177 -38.94 -6.55 -18.70
C ASN A 177 -37.40 -6.69 -18.56
N LYS A 178 -36.94 -7.78 -17.94
CA LYS A 178 -35.52 -8.07 -17.73
C LYS A 178 -34.97 -9.05 -18.75
N ASN A 179 -35.71 -9.38 -19.81
CA ASN A 179 -35.32 -10.35 -20.84
C ASN A 179 -34.81 -11.68 -20.26
N TYR A 180 -35.40 -12.14 -19.15
CA TYR A 180 -34.97 -13.34 -18.42
C TYR A 180 -33.48 -13.33 -18.01
N ASN A 181 -32.90 -12.14 -17.80
CA ASN A 181 -31.52 -11.96 -17.40
C ASN A 181 -31.33 -12.14 -15.89
N CYS A 182 -30.74 -13.27 -15.48
CA CYS A 182 -30.46 -13.59 -14.09
C CYS A 182 -29.51 -12.57 -13.45
N VAL A 183 -28.53 -12.06 -14.22
CA VAL A 183 -27.48 -11.15 -13.72
C VAL A 183 -28.08 -9.83 -13.24
N GLU A 184 -29.02 -9.25 -13.98
CA GLU A 184 -29.65 -7.97 -13.61
C GLU A 184 -30.43 -8.03 -12.30
N CYS A 185 -30.97 -9.20 -11.94
CA CYS A 185 -31.72 -9.38 -10.70
C CYS A 185 -30.84 -9.87 -9.54
N HIS A 186 -29.84 -10.70 -9.81
CA HIS A 186 -29.06 -11.41 -8.78
C HIS A 186 -27.63 -10.91 -8.57
N MET A 187 -27.16 -10.02 -9.45
CA MET A 187 -25.85 -9.37 -9.37
C MET A 187 -26.00 -7.89 -9.77
N PRO A 188 -26.84 -7.11 -9.08
CA PRO A 188 -27.13 -5.75 -9.50
C PRO A 188 -25.86 -4.90 -9.59
N ALA A 189 -25.89 -3.93 -10.49
CA ALA A 189 -24.88 -2.89 -10.59
C ALA A 189 -24.85 -2.06 -9.30
N SER A 190 -23.67 -1.88 -8.72
CA SER A 190 -23.44 -1.15 -7.48
C SER A 190 -22.09 -0.43 -7.51
N GLY A 191 -21.99 0.65 -6.74
CA GLY A 191 -20.75 1.41 -6.59
C GLY A 191 -19.95 0.88 -5.39
N PRO A 192 -18.66 0.58 -5.55
CA PRO A 192 -17.83 0.20 -4.42
C PRO A 192 -17.52 1.43 -3.56
N VAL A 193 -17.17 1.20 -2.29
CA VAL A 193 -16.98 2.29 -1.32
C VAL A 193 -15.67 3.05 -1.49
N ASP A 194 -14.68 2.45 -2.15
CA ASP A 194 -13.31 2.95 -2.27
C ASP A 194 -13.05 3.77 -3.54
N ILE A 195 -13.90 3.65 -4.57
CA ILE A 195 -13.74 4.39 -5.83
C ILE A 195 -15.05 5.09 -6.21
N PRO A 196 -15.19 6.40 -5.92
CA PRO A 196 -16.35 7.18 -6.32
C PRO A 196 -16.56 7.14 -7.84
N HIS A 197 -17.83 7.18 -8.26
CA HIS A 197 -18.25 7.25 -9.68
C HIS A 197 -17.89 6.05 -10.56
N VAL A 198 -17.52 4.90 -9.97
CA VAL A 198 -17.41 3.64 -10.72
C VAL A 198 -18.55 2.72 -10.32
N THR A 199 -19.08 1.99 -11.31
CA THR A 199 -20.14 1.00 -11.10
C THR A 199 -19.68 -0.35 -11.62
N VAL A 200 -19.86 -1.37 -10.81
CA VAL A 200 -19.57 -2.77 -11.15
C VAL A 200 -20.73 -3.66 -10.74
N HIS A 201 -20.77 -4.89 -11.26
CA HIS A 201 -21.74 -5.87 -10.78
C HIS A 201 -21.23 -6.45 -9.47
N ASP A 202 -22.08 -6.48 -8.44
CA ASP A 202 -21.73 -7.11 -7.19
C ASP A 202 -21.60 -8.63 -7.40
N HIS A 203 -20.41 -9.16 -7.10
CA HIS A 203 -20.15 -10.60 -7.23
C HIS A 203 -20.72 -11.41 -6.07
N TYR A 204 -21.40 -10.77 -5.10
CA TYR A 204 -22.25 -11.46 -4.15
C TYR A 204 -23.58 -11.83 -4.82
N VAL A 205 -23.57 -12.99 -5.51
CA VAL A 205 -24.72 -13.54 -6.23
C VAL A 205 -25.82 -13.95 -5.24
N ARG A 206 -26.87 -13.12 -5.18
CA ARG A 206 -28.04 -13.31 -4.29
C ARG A 206 -29.23 -12.55 -4.84
N LYS A 207 -30.45 -12.87 -4.38
CA LYS A 207 -31.57 -11.93 -4.51
C LYS A 207 -31.29 -10.77 -3.54
N PRO A 208 -31.07 -9.53 -4.00
CA PRO A 208 -30.84 -8.41 -3.10
C PRO A 208 -32.07 -8.25 -2.19
N ASN A 209 -31.83 -8.08 -0.90
CA ASN A 209 -32.91 -7.70 0.00
C ASN A 209 -33.43 -6.32 -0.45
N ALA A 210 -34.74 -6.11 -0.43
CA ALA A 210 -35.26 -4.75 -0.55
C ALA A 210 -34.57 -3.94 0.55
N LYS A 211 -33.85 -2.87 0.19
CA LYS A 211 -33.15 -2.00 1.15
C LYS A 211 -34.07 -1.82 2.35
N SER A 212 -33.65 -2.30 3.51
CA SER A 212 -34.39 -2.03 4.73
C SER A 212 -34.39 -0.52 4.87
N THR A 213 -35.54 0.12 4.63
CA THR A 213 -35.73 1.58 4.76
C THR A 213 -35.56 2.06 6.21
N THR A 214 -35.15 1.17 7.12
CA THR A 214 -34.95 1.42 8.54
C THR A 214 -33.48 1.53 8.96
N ASP A 215 -32.49 1.19 8.11
CA ASP A 215 -31.07 1.31 8.52
C ASP A 215 -30.44 2.64 8.09
N THR A 216 -31.06 3.74 8.51
CA THR A 216 -30.42 5.06 8.52
C THR A 216 -29.80 5.39 9.88
N ASN A 217 -29.99 4.56 10.91
CA ASN A 217 -29.62 4.86 12.30
C ASN A 217 -28.69 3.81 12.97
N GLY A 218 -28.34 2.70 12.34
CA GLY A 218 -27.40 1.73 12.94
C GLY A 218 -25.95 2.10 12.63
N ILE A 219 -25.20 2.59 13.62
CA ILE A 219 -23.74 2.76 13.48
C ILE A 219 -23.14 1.38 13.17
N SER A 220 -22.63 1.19 11.95
CA SER A 220 -21.97 -0.05 11.55
C SER A 220 -20.77 -0.31 12.47
N ARG A 221 -20.87 -1.32 13.33
CA ARG A 221 -19.84 -1.66 14.31
C ARG A 221 -18.74 -2.47 13.64
N PHE A 222 -17.49 -2.04 13.80
CA PHE A 222 -16.34 -2.84 13.39
C PHE A 222 -16.30 -4.16 14.17
N LEU A 223 -16.28 -5.27 13.44
CA LEU A 223 -16.25 -6.63 13.99
C LEU A 223 -14.83 -7.19 14.06
N GLY A 224 -13.95 -6.77 13.17
CA GLY A 224 -12.59 -7.27 13.07
C GLY A 224 -12.07 -7.33 11.63
N LEU A 225 -10.78 -7.61 11.50
CA LEU A 225 -10.15 -7.97 10.23
C LEU A 225 -10.28 -9.48 9.98
N VAL A 226 -10.72 -9.85 8.78
CA VAL A 226 -10.85 -11.25 8.34
C VAL A 226 -9.92 -11.50 7.16
N ALA A 227 -9.07 -12.52 7.26
CA ALA A 227 -8.27 -12.99 6.13
C ALA A 227 -9.15 -13.80 5.17
N VAL A 228 -9.30 -13.32 3.95
CA VAL A 228 -10.27 -13.86 2.97
C VAL A 228 -9.73 -15.10 2.25
N ASN A 229 -8.42 -15.17 2.05
CA ASN A 229 -7.75 -16.28 1.37
C ASN A 229 -6.99 -17.21 2.33
N ASN A 230 -6.99 -16.91 3.63
CA ASN A 230 -6.33 -17.73 4.64
C ASN A 230 -7.31 -18.02 5.79
N PRO A 231 -7.84 -19.24 5.93
CA PRO A 231 -8.82 -19.57 6.97
C PRO A 231 -8.20 -19.64 8.38
N LYS A 232 -6.88 -19.79 8.48
CA LYS A 232 -6.17 -19.92 9.77
C LYS A 232 -4.88 -19.09 9.75
N PRO A 233 -4.97 -17.75 9.66
CA PRO A 233 -3.79 -16.91 9.68
C PRO A 233 -3.13 -16.97 11.06
N ASP A 234 -1.80 -16.98 11.06
CA ASP A 234 -1.02 -16.97 12.31
C ASP A 234 -1.12 -15.62 13.06
N LEU A 235 -0.64 -15.61 14.29
CA LEU A 235 -0.72 -14.43 15.15
C LEU A 235 0.15 -13.27 14.65
N ARG A 236 1.27 -13.56 13.98
CA ARG A 236 2.15 -12.55 13.38
C ARG A 236 1.42 -11.80 12.27
N SER A 237 0.79 -12.55 11.37
CA SER A 237 0.02 -12.06 10.24
C SER A 237 -1.16 -11.19 10.72
N LYS A 238 -1.89 -11.65 11.74
CA LYS A 238 -2.97 -10.86 12.37
C LYS A 238 -2.45 -9.56 12.98
N THR A 239 -1.34 -9.63 13.72
CA THR A 239 -0.70 -8.43 14.32
C THR A 239 -0.36 -7.40 13.25
N LEU A 240 0.35 -7.83 12.20
CA LEU A 240 0.72 -6.97 11.08
C LEU A 240 -0.50 -6.41 10.35
N ALA A 241 -1.56 -7.19 10.17
CA ALA A 241 -2.77 -6.71 9.53
C ALA A 241 -3.35 -5.52 10.29
N TYR A 242 -3.47 -5.62 11.62
CA TYR A 242 -3.98 -4.51 12.42
C TYR A 242 -3.04 -3.28 12.44
N LEU A 243 -1.73 -3.48 12.55
CA LEU A 243 -0.76 -2.36 12.46
C LEU A 243 -0.82 -1.66 11.09
N GLN A 244 -0.87 -2.42 10.00
CA GLN A 244 -1.00 -1.87 8.65
C GLN A 244 -2.36 -1.20 8.43
N GLN A 245 -3.42 -1.70 9.07
CA GLN A 245 -4.75 -1.08 8.98
C GLN A 245 -4.73 0.32 9.59
N TYR A 246 -4.12 0.45 10.78
CA TYR A 246 -3.94 1.73 11.46
C TYR A 246 -3.08 2.70 10.64
N GLU A 247 -1.94 2.22 10.14
CA GLU A 247 -0.93 3.07 9.48
C GLU A 247 -1.35 3.53 8.07
N ARG A 248 -2.07 2.69 7.31
CA ARG A 248 -2.33 2.94 5.88
C ARG A 248 -3.74 3.41 5.56
N PHE A 249 -4.70 3.16 6.44
CA PHE A 249 -6.10 3.45 6.19
C PHE A 249 -6.62 4.46 7.22
N ASP A 250 -7.08 3.97 8.37
CA ASP A 250 -7.70 4.81 9.39
C ASP A 250 -7.01 4.59 10.73
N PRO A 251 -6.49 5.64 11.39
CA PRO A 251 -5.73 5.52 12.63
C PRO A 251 -6.66 5.38 13.86
N PHE A 252 -7.62 4.45 13.81
CA PHE A 252 -8.52 4.22 14.93
C PHE A 252 -7.83 3.46 16.07
N PRO A 253 -7.92 3.92 17.34
CA PRO A 253 -7.21 3.32 18.48
C PRO A 253 -7.46 1.82 18.67
N TYR A 254 -8.68 1.34 18.40
CA TYR A 254 -9.04 -0.07 18.56
C TYR A 254 -8.26 -1.03 17.64
N TYR A 255 -7.62 -0.52 16.57
CA TYR A 255 -6.71 -1.32 15.77
C TYR A 255 -5.41 -1.62 16.53
N LEU A 256 -4.87 -0.65 17.26
CA LEU A 256 -3.67 -0.83 18.08
C LEU A 256 -3.96 -1.72 19.30
N ASP A 257 -5.14 -1.60 19.91
CA ASP A 257 -5.61 -2.55 20.94
C ASP A 257 -5.60 -4.00 20.43
N SER A 258 -6.17 -4.22 19.24
CA SER A 258 -6.22 -5.53 18.61
C SER A 258 -4.83 -6.02 18.20
N ALA A 259 -3.99 -5.15 17.67
CA ALA A 259 -2.60 -5.46 17.34
C ALA A 259 -1.83 -5.92 18.58
N LEU A 260 -1.91 -5.18 19.69
CA LEU A 260 -1.24 -5.50 20.94
C LEU A 260 -1.69 -6.86 21.50
N TYR A 261 -2.99 -7.16 21.43
CA TYR A 261 -3.55 -8.43 21.86
C TYR A 261 -2.93 -9.62 21.12
N PHE A 262 -2.80 -9.54 19.80
CA PHE A 262 -2.16 -10.60 19.00
C PHE A 262 -0.64 -10.61 19.19
N LEU A 263 -0.01 -9.44 19.28
CA LEU A 263 1.44 -9.30 19.44
C LEU A 263 1.94 -9.92 20.74
N ARG A 264 1.28 -9.67 21.87
CA ARG A 264 1.66 -10.24 23.18
C ARG A 264 1.58 -11.77 23.21
N ARG A 265 0.70 -12.36 22.40
CA ARG A 265 0.54 -13.82 22.30
C ARG A 265 1.52 -14.43 21.31
N TYR A 266 1.83 -13.70 20.24
CA TYR A 266 2.83 -14.10 19.27
C TYR A 266 4.23 -14.08 19.88
N ASP A 267 4.58 -13.00 20.57
CA ASP A 267 5.94 -12.72 21.03
C ASP A 267 5.95 -12.04 22.41
N PRO A 268 5.62 -12.77 23.50
CA PRO A 268 5.58 -12.23 24.86
C PRO A 268 6.96 -11.84 25.40
N THR A 269 8.04 -12.35 24.80
CA THR A 269 9.42 -12.13 25.24
C THR A 269 10.14 -11.06 24.43
N TYR A 270 9.39 -10.31 23.61
CA TYR A 270 9.88 -9.18 22.81
C TYR A 270 11.01 -9.56 21.87
N GLN A 271 10.98 -10.77 21.29
CA GLN A 271 11.99 -11.27 20.38
C GLN A 271 11.96 -10.60 19.01
N ASP A 272 10.78 -10.42 18.41
CA ASP A 272 10.62 -9.78 17.11
C ASP A 272 10.67 -8.25 17.27
N ILE A 273 11.90 -7.71 17.17
CA ILE A 273 12.13 -6.26 17.30
C ILE A 273 11.30 -5.46 16.31
N ARG A 274 11.05 -6.00 15.10
CA ARG A 274 10.44 -5.25 14.00
C ARG A 274 8.98 -4.94 14.35
N LEU A 275 8.24 -5.91 14.86
CA LEU A 275 6.84 -5.75 15.21
C LEU A 275 6.64 -4.89 16.46
N TRP A 276 7.44 -5.12 17.50
CA TRP A 276 7.35 -4.31 18.71
C TRP A 276 7.71 -2.85 18.46
N VAL A 277 8.76 -2.57 17.68
CA VAL A 277 9.09 -1.21 17.26
C VAL A 277 7.97 -0.62 16.40
N HIS A 278 7.38 -1.39 15.48
CA HIS A 278 6.27 -0.89 14.66
C HIS A 278 5.06 -0.51 15.53
N TYR A 279 4.66 -1.36 16.47
CA TYR A 279 3.58 -1.07 17.41
C TYR A 279 3.88 0.18 18.26
N LEU A 280 5.02 0.20 18.95
CA LEU A 280 5.39 1.32 19.85
C LEU A 280 5.54 2.64 19.08
N TYR A 281 6.00 2.59 17.83
CA TYR A 281 6.11 3.79 16.99
C TYR A 281 4.74 4.37 16.66
N LEU A 282 3.76 3.53 16.32
CA LEU A 282 2.38 3.97 16.05
C LEU A 282 1.67 4.49 17.30
N GLU A 283 1.97 3.92 18.46
CA GLU A 283 1.52 4.41 19.78
C GLU A 283 2.24 5.69 20.23
N GLN A 284 3.23 6.16 19.46
CA GLN A 284 4.10 7.29 19.80
C GLN A 284 4.86 7.09 21.12
N ASP A 285 5.19 5.85 21.49
CA ASP A 285 5.98 5.52 22.68
C ASP A 285 7.48 5.44 22.34
N GLN A 286 8.12 6.61 22.16
CA GLN A 286 9.55 6.67 21.84
C GLN A 286 10.41 6.11 23.00
N GLN A 287 9.96 6.30 24.25
CA GLN A 287 10.69 5.79 25.42
C GLN A 287 10.64 4.26 25.49
N GLY A 288 9.51 3.64 25.16
CA GLY A 288 9.37 2.20 25.05
C GLY A 288 10.30 1.60 24.00
N ILE A 289 10.44 2.25 22.85
CA ILE A 289 11.38 1.84 21.79
C ILE A 289 12.82 1.86 22.34
N LEU A 290 13.22 2.96 23.00
CA LEU A 290 14.57 3.08 23.57
C LEU A 290 14.82 2.01 24.64
N ASN A 291 13.88 1.80 25.56
CA ASN A 291 13.98 0.79 26.61
C ASN A 291 14.15 -0.62 26.00
N LEU A 292 13.41 -0.93 24.95
CA LEU A 292 13.49 -2.21 24.23
C LEU A 292 14.87 -2.40 23.57
N VAL A 293 15.38 -1.36 22.89
CA VAL A 293 16.69 -1.41 22.22
C VAL A 293 17.83 -1.49 23.25
N GLN A 294 17.77 -0.69 24.31
CA GLN A 294 18.78 -0.67 25.37
C GLN A 294 18.84 -2.01 26.13
N LYS A 295 17.68 -2.58 26.49
CA LYS A 295 17.61 -3.89 27.15
C LYS A 295 18.27 -5.00 26.35
N ARG A 296 18.25 -4.89 25.01
CA ARG A 296 18.88 -5.84 24.09
C ARG A 296 20.34 -5.52 23.78
N GLY A 297 20.74 -4.25 23.92
CA GLY A 297 22.02 -3.71 23.49
C GLY A 297 21.93 -3.19 22.05
N VAL A 298 22.34 -1.94 21.87
CA VAL A 298 22.28 -1.22 20.57
C VAL A 298 22.99 -2.01 19.46
N ASP A 299 24.21 -2.49 19.72
CA ASP A 299 25.00 -3.22 18.71
C ASP A 299 24.37 -4.56 18.32
N ARG A 300 23.71 -5.24 19.27
CA ARG A 300 23.00 -6.50 18.98
C ARG A 300 21.78 -6.25 18.11
N VAL A 301 21.04 -5.17 18.36
CA VAL A 301 19.90 -4.77 17.52
C VAL A 301 20.36 -4.36 16.13
N LEU A 302 21.42 -3.55 16.01
CA LEU A 302 22.01 -3.22 14.71
C LEU A 302 22.50 -4.48 13.97
N SER A 303 23.06 -5.45 14.69
CA SER A 303 23.53 -6.71 14.09
C SER A 303 22.40 -7.65 13.65
N SER A 304 21.22 -7.53 14.26
CA SER A 304 20.04 -8.32 13.86
C SER A 304 19.32 -7.72 12.65
N LEU A 305 19.34 -6.39 12.49
CA LEU A 305 18.76 -5.66 11.35
C LEU A 305 19.80 -5.52 10.22
N LYS A 306 19.93 -6.54 9.36
CA LYS A 306 20.98 -6.62 8.33
C LYS A 306 20.55 -7.12 6.95
N LYS A 307 19.27 -7.47 6.76
CA LYS A 307 18.78 -8.12 5.53
C LYS A 307 17.91 -7.16 4.71
N PRO A 308 18.41 -6.70 3.55
CA PRO A 308 17.56 -6.03 2.57
C PRO A 308 16.44 -6.98 2.11
N SER A 309 15.23 -6.46 1.93
CA SER A 309 14.07 -7.23 1.43
C SER A 309 13.26 -6.40 0.43
N TYR A 310 12.26 -7.02 -0.19
CA TYR A 310 11.31 -6.29 -1.04
C TYR A 310 10.30 -5.46 -0.21
N SER A 311 10.02 -5.89 1.02
CA SER A 311 9.13 -5.19 1.95
C SER A 311 9.84 -4.09 2.77
N ASN A 312 11.17 -4.06 2.76
CA ASN A 312 12.03 -3.15 3.52
C ASN A 312 11.74 -3.15 5.05
N GLU A 313 11.20 -4.24 5.61
CA GLU A 313 10.76 -4.32 7.01
C GLU A 313 11.86 -3.96 8.02
N GLU A 314 13.07 -4.50 7.85
CA GLU A 314 14.19 -4.20 8.74
C GLU A 314 14.69 -2.76 8.59
N ALA A 315 14.61 -2.21 7.38
CA ALA A 315 14.95 -0.82 7.10
C ALA A 315 13.97 0.14 7.79
N TRP A 316 12.67 -0.15 7.70
CA TRP A 316 11.62 0.58 8.41
C TRP A 316 11.75 0.47 9.94
N ALA A 317 12.10 -0.72 10.45
CA ALA A 317 12.36 -0.88 11.88
C ALA A 317 13.56 -0.02 12.33
N SER A 318 14.66 -0.02 11.58
CA SER A 318 15.81 0.86 11.85
C SER A 318 15.42 2.33 11.79
N TYR A 319 14.66 2.74 10.76
CA TYR A 319 14.16 4.11 10.64
C TYR A 319 13.34 4.56 11.86
N ARG A 320 12.39 3.74 12.30
CA ARG A 320 11.52 4.04 13.47
C ARG A 320 12.30 4.12 14.77
N ILE A 321 13.33 3.28 14.95
CA ILE A 321 14.25 3.38 16.09
C ILE A 321 15.03 4.71 16.02
N GLY A 322 15.51 5.09 14.83
CA GLY A 322 16.18 6.36 14.60
C GLY A 322 15.32 7.57 14.97
N GLU A 323 14.06 7.58 14.53
CA GLU A 323 13.09 8.63 14.88
C GLU A 323 12.86 8.69 16.40
N ALA A 324 12.77 7.56 17.09
CA ALA A 324 12.62 7.52 18.55
C ALA A 324 13.84 8.12 19.28
N TYR A 325 15.07 7.76 18.88
CA TYR A 325 16.28 8.36 19.45
C TYR A 325 16.37 9.85 19.16
N ASN A 326 16.01 10.27 17.94
CA ASN A 326 16.04 11.68 17.55
C ASN A 326 15.03 12.50 18.36
N ALA A 327 13.81 12.00 18.55
CA ALA A 327 12.78 12.66 19.35
C ALA A 327 13.21 12.86 20.82
N LEU A 328 14.06 11.98 21.35
CA LEU A 328 14.59 12.05 22.71
C LEU A 328 15.98 12.71 22.79
N GLY A 329 16.41 13.40 21.73
CA GLY A 329 17.65 14.18 21.70
C GLY A 329 18.94 13.34 21.67
N LYS A 330 18.86 12.05 21.36
CA LYS A 330 20.00 11.13 21.27
C LYS A 330 20.51 11.04 19.83
N ALA A 331 21.08 12.15 19.34
CA ALA A 331 21.40 12.34 17.93
C ALA A 331 22.38 11.30 17.35
N GLU A 332 23.45 10.94 18.07
CA GLU A 332 24.43 9.96 17.59
C GLU A 332 23.82 8.56 17.40
N GLN A 333 23.00 8.11 18.36
CA GLN A 333 22.28 6.84 18.24
C GLN A 333 21.27 6.88 17.08
N ALA A 334 20.57 8.00 16.90
CA ALA A 334 19.66 8.18 15.77
C ALA A 334 20.40 8.04 14.43
N ILE A 335 21.58 8.65 14.29
CA ILE A 335 22.43 8.55 13.09
C ILE A 335 22.80 7.09 12.78
N LEU A 336 23.13 6.27 13.79
CA LEU A 336 23.45 4.85 13.58
C LEU A 336 22.27 4.10 12.94
N PHE A 337 21.07 4.29 13.48
CA PHE A 337 19.87 3.61 12.99
C PHE A 337 19.37 4.16 11.65
N TYR A 338 19.44 5.48 11.43
CA TYR A 338 19.15 6.05 10.11
C TYR A 338 20.13 5.55 9.05
N ARG A 339 21.43 5.47 9.36
CA ARG A 339 22.42 4.89 8.47
C ARG A 339 22.09 3.45 8.13
N ARG A 340 21.70 2.63 9.11
CA ARG A 340 21.24 1.26 8.86
C ARG A 340 20.00 1.21 7.96
N SER A 341 19.03 2.11 8.14
CA SER A 341 17.87 2.18 7.24
C SER A 341 18.27 2.49 5.79
N CYS A 342 19.23 3.40 5.58
CA CYS A 342 19.77 3.75 4.27
C CYS A 342 20.58 2.61 3.63
N GLU A 343 21.35 1.85 4.43
CA GLU A 343 22.10 0.66 3.96
C GLU A 343 21.15 -0.44 3.47
N LEU A 344 20.04 -0.65 4.18
CA LEU A 344 19.07 -1.71 3.88
C LEU A 344 18.13 -1.34 2.73
N ALA A 345 17.77 -0.06 2.62
CA ALA A 345 16.88 0.46 1.59
C ALA A 345 17.41 1.79 1.01
N PRO A 346 18.45 1.73 0.16
CA PRO A 346 19.14 2.93 -0.32
C PRO A 346 18.30 3.78 -1.26
N TYR A 347 17.19 3.24 -1.77
CA TYR A 347 16.33 3.91 -2.74
C TYR A 347 15.05 4.47 -2.12
N ILE A 348 15.07 4.81 -0.83
CA ILE A 348 13.99 5.48 -0.11
C ILE A 348 14.43 6.93 0.20
N PRO A 349 13.91 7.93 -0.52
CA PRO A 349 14.32 9.33 -0.36
C PRO A 349 14.19 9.86 1.08
N ASP A 350 13.14 9.46 1.79
CA ASP A 350 12.86 9.90 3.15
C ASP A 350 13.95 9.45 4.14
N PHE A 351 14.48 8.24 3.98
CA PHE A 351 15.56 7.73 4.84
C PHE A 351 16.85 8.54 4.65
N GLN A 352 17.21 8.81 3.40
CA GLN A 352 18.39 9.61 3.06
C GLN A 352 18.23 11.05 3.59
N ASN A 353 17.05 11.64 3.41
CA ASN A 353 16.77 12.99 3.89
C ASN A 353 16.86 13.07 5.43
N LYS A 354 16.28 12.10 6.14
CA LYS A 354 16.28 12.07 7.61
C LYS A 354 17.68 11.85 8.20
N LEU A 355 18.50 11.00 7.57
CA LEU A 355 19.91 10.89 7.92
C LEU A 355 20.66 12.20 7.66
N GLY A 356 20.40 12.85 6.53
CA GLY A 356 20.97 14.16 6.20
C GLY A 356 20.63 15.22 7.25
N VAL A 357 19.37 15.29 7.69
CA VAL A 357 18.94 16.22 8.76
C VAL A 357 19.64 15.91 10.08
N ALA A 358 19.72 14.63 10.47
CA ALA A 358 20.40 14.23 11.70
C ALA A 358 21.89 14.61 11.69
N LEU A 359 22.58 14.42 10.56
CA LEU A 359 23.98 14.84 10.37
C LEU A 359 24.14 16.36 10.37
N MET A 360 23.20 17.08 9.78
CA MET A 360 23.18 18.55 9.78
C MET A 360 23.07 19.10 11.21
N ASN A 361 22.23 18.48 12.03
CA ASN A 361 22.02 18.86 13.44
C ASN A 361 23.21 18.49 14.36
N THR A 362 24.15 17.68 13.88
CA THR A 362 25.41 17.36 14.57
C THR A 362 26.64 17.96 13.89
N ASP A 363 26.44 19.07 13.17
CA ASP A 363 27.48 19.85 12.49
C ASP A 363 28.26 19.11 11.38
N ARG A 364 27.78 17.94 10.94
CA ARG A 364 28.37 17.14 9.85
C ARG A 364 27.81 17.55 8.48
N MET A 365 27.87 18.84 8.20
CA MET A 365 27.23 19.51 7.04
C MET A 365 27.65 18.91 5.69
N VAL A 366 28.93 18.55 5.52
CA VAL A 366 29.45 17.98 4.27
C VAL A 366 28.83 16.61 4.00
N GLU A 367 28.71 15.76 5.02
CA GLU A 367 28.04 14.47 4.88
C GLU A 367 26.54 14.67 4.62
N ALA A 368 25.88 15.56 5.36
CA ALA A 368 24.46 15.88 5.18
C ALA A 368 24.14 16.29 3.74
N ALA A 369 24.95 17.16 3.14
CA ALA A 369 24.79 17.60 1.75
C ALA A 369 24.85 16.44 0.75
N ASN A 370 25.69 15.43 0.98
CA ASN A 370 25.77 14.24 0.12
C ASN A 370 24.48 13.42 0.17
N TYR A 371 23.89 13.28 1.35
CA TYR A 371 22.61 12.59 1.55
C TYR A 371 21.45 13.35 0.91
N PHE A 372 21.38 14.67 1.06
CA PHE A 372 20.35 15.47 0.36
C PHE A 372 20.51 15.41 -1.16
N LYS A 373 21.75 15.45 -1.68
CA LYS A 373 22.00 15.24 -3.12
C LYS A 373 21.56 13.84 -3.58
N ALA A 374 21.74 12.81 -2.74
CA ALA A 374 21.25 11.46 -3.03
C ALA A 374 19.72 11.42 -3.08
N THR A 375 19.03 12.08 -2.14
CA THR A 375 17.58 12.27 -2.17
C THR A 375 17.14 12.90 -3.50
N LEU A 376 17.79 13.98 -3.94
CA LEU A 376 17.43 14.67 -5.19
C LEU A 376 17.74 13.89 -6.46
N ARG A 377 18.71 12.97 -6.45
CA ARG A 377 18.92 12.04 -7.58
C ARG A 377 17.75 11.07 -7.76
N MET A 378 17.00 10.79 -6.69
CA MET A 378 15.86 9.88 -6.72
C MET A 378 14.53 10.62 -6.90
N LYS A 379 14.39 11.76 -6.23
CA LYS A 379 13.22 12.62 -6.25
C LYS A 379 13.67 14.08 -6.43
N PRO A 380 13.84 14.55 -7.68
CA PRO A 380 14.39 15.89 -7.97
C PRO A 380 13.59 17.06 -7.39
N ASP A 381 12.29 16.85 -7.14
CA ASP A 381 11.34 17.79 -6.57
C ASP A 381 11.15 17.62 -5.05
N HIS A 382 12.04 16.90 -4.36
CA HIS A 382 11.93 16.71 -2.91
C HIS A 382 12.16 18.02 -2.14
N ARG A 383 11.07 18.66 -1.71
CA ARG A 383 11.08 20.01 -1.10
C ARG A 383 11.98 20.13 0.13
N GLU A 384 11.98 19.15 1.05
CA GLU A 384 12.79 19.21 2.28
C GLU A 384 14.29 19.18 1.95
N ALA A 385 14.73 18.27 1.07
CA ALA A 385 16.13 18.15 0.67
C ALA A 385 16.62 19.37 -0.13
N LEU A 386 15.78 19.94 -1.01
CA LEU A 386 16.06 21.20 -1.70
C LEU A 386 16.27 22.33 -0.69
N ASN A 387 15.36 22.49 0.26
CA ASN A 387 15.47 23.50 1.31
C ASN A 387 16.73 23.31 2.17
N ASN A 388 17.05 22.08 2.57
CA ASN A 388 18.23 21.83 3.40
C ASN A 388 19.54 22.10 2.64
N LEU A 389 19.62 21.78 1.35
CA LEU A 389 20.76 22.18 0.51
C LEU A 389 20.84 23.70 0.34
N GLY A 390 19.70 24.38 0.21
CA GLY A 390 19.65 25.84 0.18
C GLY A 390 20.17 26.46 1.47
N TYR A 391 19.79 25.90 2.62
CA TYR A 391 20.29 26.33 3.93
C TYR A 391 21.80 26.11 4.06
N ILE A 392 22.31 24.94 3.66
CA ILE A 392 23.76 24.66 3.65
C ILE A 392 24.50 25.64 2.73
N ALA A 393 23.98 25.91 1.53
CA ALA A 393 24.57 26.87 0.60
C ALA A 393 24.61 28.29 1.20
N LEU A 394 23.55 28.70 1.90
CA LEU A 394 23.49 29.98 2.60
C LEU A 394 24.58 30.09 3.68
N LEU A 395 24.76 29.04 4.50
CA LEU A 395 25.83 28.99 5.51
C LEU A 395 27.24 29.06 4.88
N GLN A 396 27.40 28.52 3.68
CA GLN A 396 28.65 28.58 2.91
C GLN A 396 28.85 29.92 2.18
N GLY A 397 27.90 30.85 2.27
CA GLY A 397 27.94 32.15 1.59
C GLY A 397 27.53 32.10 0.12
N ASP A 398 27.14 30.94 -0.42
CA ASP A 398 26.58 30.80 -1.78
C ASP A 398 25.11 31.23 -1.81
N ARG A 399 24.91 32.55 -1.73
CA ARG A 399 23.59 33.18 -1.72
C ARG A 399 22.78 32.89 -2.98
N LYS A 400 23.43 32.83 -4.15
CA LYS A 400 22.77 32.56 -5.43
C LYS A 400 22.30 31.10 -5.50
N GLY A 401 23.15 30.15 -5.09
CA GLY A 401 22.78 28.75 -4.99
C GLY A 401 21.65 28.52 -3.99
N ALA A 402 21.73 29.16 -2.81
CA ALA A 402 20.68 29.10 -1.80
C ALA A 402 19.32 29.54 -2.35
N GLU A 403 19.26 30.72 -2.99
CA GLU A 403 18.03 31.23 -3.61
C GLU A 403 17.46 30.27 -4.65
N ALA A 404 18.32 29.71 -5.51
CA ALA A 404 17.92 28.75 -6.53
C ALA A 404 17.32 27.47 -5.92
N TYR A 405 17.90 26.95 -4.85
CA TYR A 405 17.37 25.79 -4.13
C TYR A 405 16.02 26.09 -3.46
N PHE A 406 15.90 27.21 -2.76
CA PHE A 406 14.63 27.60 -2.13
C PHE A 406 13.52 27.82 -3.17
N LYS A 407 13.83 28.44 -4.32
CA LYS A 407 12.86 28.59 -5.42
C LYS A 407 12.40 27.25 -5.96
N LYS A 408 13.30 26.27 -6.12
CA LYS A 408 12.93 24.91 -6.53
C LYS A 408 12.06 24.21 -5.47
N ALA A 409 12.36 24.39 -4.19
CA ALA A 409 11.54 23.83 -3.12
C ALA A 409 10.10 24.40 -3.17
N LEU A 410 9.97 25.71 -3.39
CA LEU A 410 8.68 26.40 -3.52
C LEU A 410 7.95 26.11 -4.83
N ALA A 411 8.66 25.72 -5.89
CA ALA A 411 8.04 25.23 -7.12
C ALA A 411 7.43 23.83 -6.94
N SER A 412 8.00 23.01 -6.06
CA SER A 412 7.46 21.70 -5.67
C SER A 412 6.27 21.84 -4.72
N ASP A 413 6.41 22.69 -3.71
CA ASP A 413 5.32 23.04 -2.80
C ASP A 413 5.40 24.51 -2.41
N TYR A 414 4.49 25.31 -2.98
CA TYR A 414 4.41 26.75 -2.74
C TYR A 414 4.05 27.10 -1.29
N ASN A 415 3.38 26.20 -0.57
CA ASN A 415 2.96 26.43 0.82
C ASN A 415 4.01 25.92 1.84
N TYR A 416 5.22 25.57 1.39
CA TYR A 416 6.27 25.11 2.28
C TYR A 416 6.88 26.26 3.09
N GLU A 417 6.31 26.54 4.27
CA GLU A 417 6.66 27.68 5.15
C GLU A 417 8.17 27.81 5.42
N LEU A 418 8.86 26.70 5.67
CA LEU A 418 10.29 26.71 5.99
C LEU A 418 11.16 27.26 4.85
N ALA A 419 10.79 26.99 3.59
CA ALA A 419 11.50 27.56 2.45
C ALA A 419 11.28 29.08 2.32
N TRP A 420 10.09 29.58 2.64
CA TRP A 420 9.83 31.02 2.70
C TRP A 420 10.60 31.70 3.82
N LEU A 421 10.67 31.09 5.00
CA LEU A 421 11.47 31.59 6.13
C LEU A 421 12.96 31.65 5.79
N ASN A 422 13.50 30.60 5.16
CA ASN A 422 14.89 30.59 4.75
C ASN A 422 15.19 31.59 3.62
N MET A 423 14.24 31.79 2.70
CA MET A 423 14.35 32.85 1.68
C MET A 423 14.29 34.25 2.31
N ALA A 424 13.44 34.46 3.32
CA ALA A 424 13.40 35.71 4.09
C ALA A 424 14.74 35.96 4.78
N ASN A 425 15.32 34.95 5.46
CA ASN A 425 16.64 35.05 6.07
C ASN A 425 17.73 35.40 5.06
N LEU A 426 17.71 34.78 3.87
CA LEU A 426 18.62 35.12 2.76
C LEU A 426 18.52 36.62 2.40
N TYR A 427 17.31 37.15 2.19
CA TYR A 427 17.13 38.55 1.79
C TYR A 427 17.40 39.54 2.93
N LEU A 428 17.15 39.16 4.17
CA LEU A 428 17.54 39.93 5.35
C LEU A 428 19.06 40.13 5.39
N GLN A 429 19.84 39.06 5.16
CA GLN A 429 21.31 39.15 5.07
C GLN A 429 21.83 39.96 3.88
N GLN A 430 21.00 40.16 2.85
CA GLN A 430 21.34 40.99 1.68
C GLN A 430 20.91 42.44 1.84
N GLY A 431 20.12 42.78 2.88
CA GLY A 431 19.49 44.10 3.00
C GLY A 431 18.40 44.37 1.95
N ASN A 432 17.86 43.34 1.31
CA ASN A 432 16.80 43.50 0.30
C ASN A 432 15.42 43.52 0.96
N ASN A 433 15.04 44.68 1.50
CA ASN A 433 13.79 44.87 2.24
C ASN A 433 12.54 44.55 1.40
N LYS A 434 12.57 44.79 0.09
CA LYS A 434 11.45 44.53 -0.82
C LYS A 434 11.15 43.04 -0.91
N GLU A 435 12.16 42.22 -1.21
CA GLU A 435 11.97 40.77 -1.32
C GLU A 435 11.76 40.11 0.05
N LEU A 436 12.42 40.61 1.09
CA LEU A 436 12.18 40.19 2.47
C LEU A 436 10.69 40.36 2.85
N ALA A 437 10.12 41.55 2.64
CA ALA A 437 8.72 41.83 2.94
C ALA A 437 7.77 40.90 2.14
N ARG A 438 8.11 40.58 0.88
CA ARG A 438 7.35 39.61 0.08
C ARG A 438 7.36 38.22 0.71
N CYS A 439 8.54 37.72 1.10
CA CYS A 439 8.64 36.41 1.75
C CYS A 439 7.88 36.36 3.08
N LEU A 440 7.97 37.41 3.91
CA LEU A 440 7.25 37.47 5.19
C LEU A 440 5.72 37.49 5.02
N LYS A 441 5.21 38.17 3.98
CA LYS A 441 3.78 38.13 3.63
C LYS A 441 3.33 36.71 3.28
N GLU A 442 4.13 35.95 2.53
CA GLU A 442 3.82 34.55 2.22
C GLU A 442 3.84 33.65 3.47
N VAL A 443 4.82 33.84 4.37
CA VAL A 443 4.84 33.15 5.67
C VAL A 443 3.55 33.42 6.45
N LEU A 444 3.11 34.68 6.54
CA LEU A 444 1.88 35.04 7.25
C LEU A 444 0.60 34.58 6.54
N ARG A 445 0.62 34.44 5.22
CA ARG A 445 -0.49 33.82 4.47
C ARG A 445 -0.64 32.34 4.83
N ILE A 446 0.47 31.62 4.99
CA ILE A 446 0.50 30.20 5.34
C ILE A 446 0.22 29.99 6.83
N ASN A 447 0.86 30.80 7.68
CA ASN A 447 0.79 30.74 9.13
C ASN A 447 0.60 32.16 9.70
N PRO A 448 -0.66 32.64 9.81
CA PRO A 448 -0.96 33.96 10.37
C PRO A 448 -0.48 34.16 11.81
N GLY A 449 -0.23 33.07 12.55
CA GLY A 449 0.25 33.10 13.93
C GLY A 449 1.77 33.28 14.09
N ASN A 450 2.54 33.37 13.00
CA ASN A 450 3.99 33.51 13.06
C ASN A 450 4.42 34.91 13.55
N GLN A 451 4.57 35.04 14.88
CA GLN A 451 4.88 36.32 15.54
C GLN A 451 6.20 36.94 15.08
N GLN A 452 7.21 36.11 14.80
CA GLN A 452 8.52 36.60 14.35
C GLN A 452 8.41 37.24 12.96
N ALA A 453 7.67 36.61 12.05
CA ALA A 453 7.45 37.17 10.71
C ALA A 453 6.64 38.47 10.76
N ALA A 454 5.59 38.52 11.60
CA ALA A 454 4.77 39.73 11.79
C ALA A 454 5.59 40.91 12.32
N LYS A 455 6.40 40.69 13.37
CA LYS A 455 7.25 41.73 13.96
C LYS A 455 8.31 42.25 12.98
N LEU A 456 8.94 41.35 12.21
CA LEU A 456 9.93 41.78 11.23
C LEU A 456 9.29 42.55 10.07
N LEU A 457 8.09 42.16 9.63
CA LEU A 457 7.37 42.86 8.58
C LEU A 457 6.93 44.27 9.01
N SER A 458 6.49 44.46 10.26
CA SER A 458 6.11 45.79 10.76
C SER A 458 7.30 46.74 10.80
N THR A 459 8.47 46.28 11.24
CA THR A 459 9.69 47.11 11.26
C THR A 459 10.16 47.57 9.87
N LEU A 460 9.79 46.86 8.80
CA LEU A 460 10.13 47.23 7.42
C LEU A 460 9.15 48.26 6.83
N GLY A 461 7.95 48.38 7.38
CA GLY A 461 6.93 49.36 6.95
C GLY A 461 7.05 50.71 7.66
N GLU A 462 7.91 50.81 8.68
CA GLU A 462 8.24 52.05 9.41
C GLU A 462 9.45 52.80 8.80
N ILE A 463 10.03 52.28 7.70
CA ILE A 463 11.11 52.87 6.90
C ILE A 463 10.53 53.28 5.55
#